data_AF-A0A5Q0N302-F1
#
_entry.id   AF-A0A5Q0N302-F1
#
_cell.length_a   1.000
_cell.length_b   1.000
_cell.length_c   1.000
_cell.angle_alpha   90.00
_cell.angle_beta   90.00
_cell.angle_gamma   90.00
#
_symmetry.space_group_name_H-M   'P 1'
#
loop_
_entity.id
_entity.type
_entity.pdbx_description
1 polymer ?
#
loop_
_entity_poly.entity_id
_entity_poly.type
_entity_poly.pdbx_seq_one_letter_code
_entity_poly.pdbx_strand_id
1 'polypeptide(L)'
;MTSRIINKNKTTLNLLDRFPRSNRNYLPSNNNCKSIVIWSSNLSSTVNYPKFTSIIRHMVDIPYNLKAMIYGLLISDAWLSINKSGTTRFVFKQSISNSLFVLFVFNRLNHFCSNYPSITNTSFKNKNFKGIFVITRSYPCLTEIYNMFYVNKIKIVPLNLYEIIDYEFLAFWIMVDGSKAGNAIYLQTQSFSIKECVFIISVLIHKFDLNCNIHMQRNQPVIYISAKSMRKIRGKLLPYFIPSMYYKLNV
;
A
#
# COMPACT_ATOMS: atom_id res chain seq x y z
N MET A 1 2.26 -21.42 18.55
CA MET A 1 1.28 -21.47 19.66
C MET A 1 0.47 -20.18 19.86
N THR A 2 0.72 -19.07 19.15
CA THR A 2 0.00 -17.79 19.34
C THR A 2 -1.27 -17.63 18.51
N SER A 3 -1.45 -18.37 17.42
CA SER A 3 -2.66 -18.32 16.58
C SER A 3 -3.92 -18.84 17.29
N ARG A 4 -3.79 -19.73 18.27
CA ARG A 4 -4.92 -20.27 19.05
C ARG A 4 -5.53 -19.27 20.04
N ILE A 5 -4.77 -18.27 20.50
CA ILE A 5 -5.26 -17.29 21.50
C ILE A 5 -6.04 -16.16 20.81
N ILE A 6 -5.63 -15.74 19.62
CA ILE A 6 -6.27 -14.64 18.88
C ILE A 6 -7.72 -15.00 18.48
N ASN A 7 -8.02 -16.28 18.26
CA ASN A 7 -9.37 -16.74 17.90
C ASN A 7 -10.25 -17.13 19.09
N LYS A 8 -9.71 -17.37 20.30
CA LYS A 8 -10.53 -17.76 21.46
C LYS A 8 -11.37 -16.61 22.02
N ASN A 9 -10.91 -15.36 21.86
CA ASN A 9 -11.49 -14.17 22.49
C ASN A 9 -11.83 -13.07 21.46
N LYS A 10 -12.48 -13.40 20.34
CA LYS A 10 -13.02 -12.36 19.44
C LYS A 10 -14.22 -11.62 20.06
N THR A 11 -14.90 -12.25 21.02
CA THR A 11 -16.12 -11.75 21.68
C THR A 11 -15.85 -10.89 22.92
N THR A 12 -14.63 -10.87 23.45
CA THR A 12 -14.29 -10.03 24.61
C THR A 12 -14.01 -8.59 24.16
N LEU A 13 -14.79 -7.63 24.67
CA LEU A 13 -14.61 -6.21 24.37
C LEU A 13 -13.33 -5.63 25.01
N ASN A 14 -12.87 -6.18 26.13
CA ASN A 14 -11.68 -5.69 26.85
C ASN A 14 -10.37 -6.21 26.23
N LEU A 15 -9.46 -5.30 25.86
CA LEU A 15 -8.14 -5.62 25.30
C LEU A 15 -7.23 -6.38 26.27
N LEU A 16 -7.35 -6.12 27.58
CA LEU A 16 -6.54 -6.80 28.59
C LEU A 16 -6.91 -8.30 28.70
N ASP A 17 -8.21 -8.59 28.62
CA ASP A 17 -8.74 -9.97 28.65
C ASP A 17 -8.49 -10.70 27.33
N ARG A 18 -8.50 -9.96 26.21
CA ARG A 18 -8.12 -10.48 24.90
C ARG A 18 -6.63 -10.85 24.82
N PHE A 19 -5.78 -10.08 25.50
CA PHE A 19 -4.32 -10.25 25.47
C PHE A 19 -3.71 -10.37 26.88
N PRO A 20 -4.02 -11.43 27.65
CA PRO A 20 -3.65 -11.53 29.07
C PRO A 20 -2.13 -11.62 29.30
N ARG A 21 -1.37 -12.08 28.28
CA ARG A 21 0.09 -12.19 28.31
C ARG A 21 0.82 -10.94 27.82
N SER A 22 0.08 -9.91 27.41
CA SER A 22 0.66 -8.67 26.89
C SER A 22 1.09 -7.78 28.06
N ASN A 23 2.29 -7.20 27.97
CA ASN A 23 2.72 -6.20 28.95
C ASN A 23 1.73 -5.02 28.96
N ARG A 24 1.15 -4.75 30.13
CA ARG A 24 0.17 -3.68 30.36
C ARG A 24 0.82 -2.30 30.43
N ASN A 25 2.09 -2.25 30.83
CA ASN A 25 2.82 -1.01 31.09
C ASN A 25 3.73 -0.60 29.92
N TYR A 26 3.41 -0.99 28.68
CA TYR A 26 4.25 -0.66 27.54
C TYR A 26 4.12 0.83 27.15
N LEU A 27 2.91 1.37 27.09
CA LEU A 27 2.68 2.79 26.88
C LEU A 27 2.32 3.41 28.24
N PRO A 28 3.24 4.11 28.92
CA PRO A 28 2.88 4.82 30.13
C PRO A 28 1.84 5.88 29.80
N SER A 29 0.89 6.10 30.70
CA SER A 29 -0.13 7.13 30.54
C SER A 29 0.54 8.51 30.49
N ASN A 30 0.35 9.25 29.40
CA ASN A 30 0.81 10.63 29.31
C ASN A 30 -0.22 11.55 29.99
N ASN A 31 -0.03 11.79 31.29
CA ASN A 31 -0.92 12.65 32.09
C ASN A 31 -0.61 14.15 31.94
N ASN A 32 0.45 14.50 31.20
CA ASN A 32 0.90 15.88 31.04
C ASN A 32 0.22 16.57 29.85
N CYS A 33 -0.11 15.83 28.80
CA CYS A 33 -0.72 16.37 27.59
C CYS A 33 -2.26 16.35 27.70
N LYS A 34 -2.87 17.53 27.84
CA LYS A 34 -4.34 17.70 27.87
C LYS A 34 -4.93 18.21 26.55
N SER A 35 -4.11 18.42 25.52
CA SER A 35 -4.58 18.93 24.24
C SER A 35 -5.36 17.86 23.48
N ILE A 36 -6.53 18.23 22.96
CA ILE A 36 -7.28 17.41 22.01
C ILE A 36 -6.59 17.55 20.65
N VAL A 37 -6.13 16.43 20.09
CA VAL A 37 -5.47 16.39 18.77
C VAL A 37 -6.26 15.51 17.82
N ILE A 38 -6.28 15.90 16.54
CA ILE A 38 -6.89 15.09 15.49
C ILE A 38 -6.07 13.79 15.35
N TRP A 39 -6.75 12.66 15.39
CA TRP A 39 -6.10 11.37 15.17
C TRP A 39 -5.38 11.37 13.82
N SER A 40 -4.14 10.89 13.79
CA SER A 40 -3.20 10.88 12.64
C SER A 40 -2.51 12.20 12.26
N SER A 41 -2.80 13.33 12.89
CA SER A 41 -2.16 14.61 12.51
C SER A 41 -0.68 14.71 12.91
N ASN A 42 -0.29 14.06 14.01
CA ASN A 42 1.05 14.17 14.62
C ASN A 42 1.71 12.80 14.81
N LEU A 43 1.77 11.99 13.74
CA LEU A 43 2.41 10.68 13.79
C LEU A 43 3.92 10.82 13.59
N SER A 44 4.69 10.56 14.65
CA SER A 44 6.16 10.50 14.59
C SER A 44 6.66 9.14 14.09
N SER A 45 7.87 9.11 13.57
CA SER A 45 8.56 7.87 13.25
C SER A 45 8.64 6.96 14.49
N THR A 46 8.40 5.66 14.29
CA THR A 46 8.55 4.65 15.35
C THR A 46 9.76 3.74 15.09
N VAL A 47 10.67 4.17 14.22
CA VAL A 47 11.92 3.45 13.97
C VAL A 47 12.73 3.35 15.25
N ASN A 48 13.36 2.19 15.47
CA ASN A 48 14.10 1.85 16.68
C ASN A 48 13.27 1.78 17.98
N TYR A 49 11.94 1.95 17.93
CA TYR A 49 11.10 1.72 19.10
C TYR A 49 11.15 0.23 19.49
N PRO A 50 11.02 -0.10 20.79
CA PRO A 50 10.97 -1.48 21.25
C PRO A 50 9.83 -2.23 20.57
N LYS A 51 9.90 -3.57 20.56
CA LYS A 51 8.88 -4.39 19.90
C LYS A 51 7.48 -4.13 20.48
N PHE A 52 6.55 -3.71 19.62
CA PHE A 52 5.18 -3.41 20.04
C PHE A 52 4.50 -4.66 20.61
N THR A 53 3.75 -4.47 21.70
CA THR A 53 2.95 -5.54 22.29
C THR A 53 1.76 -5.92 21.40
N SER A 54 1.07 -7.01 21.71
CA SER A 54 -0.13 -7.42 20.96
C SER A 54 -1.26 -6.41 21.11
N ILE A 55 -1.42 -5.81 22.30
CA ILE A 55 -2.40 -4.75 22.56
C ILE A 55 -2.16 -3.57 21.63
N ILE A 56 -0.93 -3.05 21.59
CA ILE A 56 -0.61 -1.86 20.80
C ILE A 56 -0.77 -2.11 19.32
N ARG A 57 -0.26 -3.25 18.82
CA ARG A 57 -0.45 -3.61 17.42
C ARG A 57 -1.92 -3.70 17.05
N HIS A 58 -2.78 -4.12 17.98
CA HIS A 58 -4.23 -4.20 17.76
C HIS A 58 -4.94 -2.85 17.81
N MET A 59 -4.40 -1.87 18.55
CA MET A 59 -4.92 -0.50 18.59
C MET A 59 -4.47 0.36 17.40
N VAL A 60 -3.41 -0.05 16.70
CA VAL A 60 -2.92 0.65 15.52
C VAL A 60 -3.85 0.41 14.34
N ASP A 61 -4.36 1.50 13.77
CA ASP A 61 -5.18 1.51 12.56
C ASP A 61 -4.55 2.42 11.49
N ILE A 62 -5.03 2.35 10.25
CA ILE A 62 -4.51 3.08 9.11
C ILE A 62 -5.20 4.44 8.99
N PRO A 63 -4.44 5.55 9.11
CA PRO A 63 -4.94 6.89 8.85
C PRO A 63 -5.65 6.99 7.50
N TYR A 64 -6.78 7.68 7.47
CA TYR A 64 -7.59 7.82 6.26
C TYR A 64 -6.78 8.40 5.09
N ASN A 65 -5.95 9.42 5.37
CA ASN A 65 -5.07 10.09 4.40
C ASN A 65 -3.90 9.22 3.89
N LEU A 66 -3.75 7.98 4.34
CA LEU A 66 -2.75 7.03 3.84
C LEU A 66 -3.38 5.84 3.11
N LYS A 67 -4.71 5.65 3.23
CA LYS A 67 -5.40 4.49 2.63
C LYS A 67 -5.25 4.49 1.11
N ALA A 68 -5.51 5.62 0.44
CA ALA A 68 -5.42 5.74 -1.00
C ALA A 68 -4.01 5.41 -1.52
N MET A 69 -2.97 5.97 -0.89
CA MET A 69 -1.58 5.63 -1.19
C MET A 69 -1.30 4.13 -1.02
N ILE A 70 -1.66 3.54 0.14
CA ILE A 70 -1.39 2.12 0.41
C ILE A 70 -2.10 1.23 -0.62
N TYR A 71 -3.36 1.52 -0.94
CA TYR A 71 -4.13 0.76 -1.91
C TYR A 71 -3.59 0.90 -3.34
N GLY A 72 -3.21 2.12 -3.76
CA GLY A 72 -2.57 2.36 -5.05
C GLY A 72 -1.22 1.65 -5.18
N LEU A 73 -0.44 1.57 -4.09
CA LEU A 73 0.78 0.78 -4.05
C LEU A 73 0.48 -0.73 -4.10
N LEU A 74 -0.57 -1.21 -3.41
CA LEU A 74 -0.93 -2.63 -3.34
C LEU A 74 -1.49 -3.21 -4.63
N ILE A 75 -2.28 -2.44 -5.39
CA ILE A 75 -2.74 -2.88 -6.70
C ILE A 75 -1.56 -3.02 -7.69
N SER A 76 -0.44 -2.36 -7.39
CA SER A 76 0.82 -2.37 -8.14
C SER A 76 1.87 -3.33 -7.53
N ASP A 77 3.15 -2.92 -7.47
CA ASP A 77 4.29 -3.71 -7.00
C ASP A 77 4.34 -4.00 -5.50
N ALA A 78 3.58 -3.30 -4.64
CA ALA A 78 3.62 -3.60 -3.20
C ALA A 78 2.91 -4.92 -2.87
N TRP A 79 3.28 -5.56 -1.77
CA TRP A 79 2.61 -6.77 -1.33
C TRP A 79 2.45 -6.85 0.18
N LEU A 80 1.47 -7.66 0.56
CA LEU A 80 1.20 -7.99 1.95
C LEU A 80 1.73 -9.39 2.25
N SER A 81 2.59 -9.51 3.26
CA SER A 81 3.12 -10.78 3.73
C SER A 81 2.46 -11.16 5.06
N ILE A 82 1.61 -12.18 5.01
CA ILE A 82 1.01 -12.77 6.21
C ILE A 82 2.01 -13.74 6.87
N ASN A 83 2.17 -13.63 8.18
CA ASN A 83 3.03 -14.53 8.95
C ASN A 83 2.25 -15.76 9.46
N LYS A 84 2.97 -16.74 10.01
CA LYS A 84 2.37 -17.96 10.59
C LYS A 84 1.38 -17.68 11.74
N SER A 85 1.46 -16.50 12.36
CA SER A 85 0.53 -16.08 13.41
C SER A 85 -0.74 -15.42 12.89
N GLY A 86 -0.89 -15.24 11.58
CA GLY A 86 -2.06 -14.63 10.94
C GLY A 86 -2.03 -13.11 10.89
N THR A 87 -0.92 -12.46 11.26
CA THR A 87 -0.76 -11.00 11.16
C THR A 87 0.01 -10.61 9.92
N THR A 88 -0.32 -9.47 9.33
CA THR A 88 0.17 -9.07 8.02
C THR A 88 1.08 -7.86 8.11
N ARG A 89 2.16 -7.86 7.34
CA ARG A 89 3.04 -6.69 7.11
C ARG A 89 2.95 -6.25 5.66
N PHE A 90 3.03 -4.95 5.44
CA PHE A 90 3.20 -4.32 4.14
C PHE A 90 4.67 -4.24 3.78
N VAL A 91 4.96 -4.57 2.51
CA VAL A 91 6.30 -4.47 1.91
C VAL A 91 6.18 -3.78 0.56
N PHE A 92 7.07 -2.83 0.31
CA PHE A 92 7.20 -2.16 -0.97
C PHE A 92 8.67 -2.13 -1.37
N LYS A 93 8.98 -2.58 -2.59
CA LYS A 93 10.33 -2.67 -3.14
C LYS A 93 10.36 -2.03 -4.51
N GLN A 94 11.43 -1.31 -4.80
CA GLN A 94 11.74 -0.80 -6.15
C GLN A 94 13.23 -0.96 -6.46
N SER A 95 13.59 -0.73 -7.73
CA SER A 95 14.99 -0.57 -8.13
C SER A 95 15.63 0.62 -7.43
N ILE A 96 16.97 0.60 -7.30
CA ILE A 96 17.71 1.70 -6.67
C ILE A 96 17.55 3.05 -7.39
N SER A 97 17.27 3.02 -8.71
CA SER A 97 16.98 4.21 -9.51
C SER A 97 15.75 4.99 -9.00
N ASN A 98 14.80 4.30 -8.37
CA ASN A 98 13.57 4.88 -7.83
C ASN A 98 13.67 5.07 -6.30
N SER A 99 14.88 5.16 -5.75
CA SER A 99 15.11 5.28 -4.29
C SER A 99 14.42 6.49 -3.68
N LEU A 100 14.39 7.65 -4.36
CA LEU A 100 13.67 8.84 -3.90
C LEU A 100 12.18 8.55 -3.67
N PHE A 101 11.56 7.75 -4.52
CA PHE A 101 10.16 7.34 -4.35
C PHE A 101 9.96 6.42 -3.15
N VAL A 102 10.87 5.46 -2.95
CA VAL A 102 10.82 4.56 -1.79
C VAL A 102 11.03 5.34 -0.49
N LEU A 103 11.93 6.32 -0.46
CA LEU A 103 12.14 7.21 0.68
C LEU A 103 10.90 8.08 0.95
N PHE A 104 10.24 8.57 -0.09
CA PHE A 104 8.97 9.29 0.06
C PHE A 104 7.88 8.41 0.69
N VAL A 105 7.68 7.18 0.19
CA VAL A 105 6.74 6.22 0.77
C VAL A 105 7.11 5.89 2.22
N PHE A 106 8.40 5.71 2.51
CA PHE A 106 8.89 5.51 3.87
C PHE A 106 8.55 6.68 4.79
N ASN A 107 8.78 7.92 4.36
CA ASN A 107 8.48 9.10 5.17
C ASN A 107 6.99 9.18 5.54
N ARG A 108 6.11 8.71 4.66
CA ARG A 108 4.66 8.63 4.91
C ARG A 108 4.27 7.44 5.81
N LEU A 109 5.07 6.38 5.87
CA LEU A 109 4.77 5.14 6.60
C LEU A 109 5.71 4.86 7.80
N ASN A 110 6.63 5.77 8.15
CA ASN A 110 7.67 5.54 9.15
C ASN A 110 7.11 5.22 10.55
N HIS A 111 5.91 5.71 10.88
CA HIS A 111 5.19 5.39 12.11
C HIS A 111 4.71 3.93 12.17
N PHE A 112 4.62 3.24 11.03
CA PHE A 112 4.37 1.79 10.97
C PHE A 112 5.67 0.96 11.00
N CYS A 113 6.83 1.55 10.72
CA CYS A 113 8.08 0.85 10.46
C CYS A 113 8.95 0.71 11.71
N SER A 114 9.58 -0.46 11.88
CA SER A 114 10.57 -0.64 12.96
C SER A 114 11.98 -0.24 12.55
N ASN A 115 12.26 -0.29 11.25
CA ASN A 115 13.58 -0.09 10.69
C ASN A 115 13.50 0.93 9.54
N TYR A 116 14.63 1.55 9.23
CA TYR A 116 14.81 2.32 8.00
C TYR A 116 14.71 1.44 6.74
N PRO A 117 14.47 2.02 5.55
CA PRO A 117 14.51 1.30 4.29
C PRO A 117 15.85 0.60 4.10
N SER A 118 15.82 -0.61 3.56
CA SER A 118 17.01 -1.46 3.44
C SER A 118 17.33 -1.76 1.98
N ILE A 119 18.62 -1.87 1.67
CA ILE A 119 19.09 -2.23 0.33
C ILE A 119 19.10 -3.76 0.20
N THR A 120 18.74 -4.24 -0.97
CA THR A 120 18.80 -5.66 -1.32
C THR A 120 19.51 -5.83 -2.67
N ASN A 121 20.37 -6.83 -2.77
CA ASN A 121 20.98 -7.24 -4.02
C ASN A 121 20.29 -8.53 -4.49
N THR A 122 19.88 -8.57 -5.75
CA THR A 122 19.31 -9.76 -6.39
C THR A 122 20.16 -10.09 -7.60
N SER A 123 20.72 -11.30 -7.65
CA SER A 123 21.42 -11.79 -8.84
C SER A 123 20.44 -12.55 -9.73
N PHE A 124 20.37 -12.18 -11.00
CA PHE A 124 19.56 -12.87 -12.00
C PHE A 124 20.32 -12.94 -13.31
N LYS A 125 20.49 -14.16 -13.86
CA LYS A 125 21.25 -14.42 -15.10
C LYS A 125 22.63 -13.72 -15.11
N ASN A 126 23.40 -13.88 -14.02
CA ASN A 126 24.72 -13.28 -13.80
C ASN A 126 24.76 -11.73 -13.80
N LYS A 127 23.60 -11.07 -13.70
CA LYS A 127 23.51 -9.62 -13.51
C LYS A 127 23.03 -9.31 -12.10
N ASN A 128 23.72 -8.38 -11.44
CA ASN A 128 23.37 -7.92 -10.10
C ASN A 128 22.46 -6.71 -10.18
N PHE A 129 21.27 -6.83 -9.58
CA PHE A 129 20.29 -5.75 -9.46
C PHE A 129 20.24 -5.27 -8.02
N LYS A 130 20.45 -3.96 -7.81
CA LYS A 130 20.25 -3.32 -6.51
C LYS A 130 18.83 -2.79 -6.42
N GLY A 131 18.15 -3.15 -5.34
CA GLY A 131 16.84 -2.62 -4.97
C GLY A 131 16.87 -2.03 -3.56
N ILE A 132 15.83 -1.28 -3.25
CA ILE A 132 15.57 -0.73 -1.93
C ILE A 132 14.13 -1.04 -1.56
N PHE A 133 13.89 -1.40 -0.30
CA PHE A 133 12.57 -1.76 0.16
C PHE A 133 12.24 -1.18 1.54
N VAL A 134 10.95 -0.95 1.75
CA VAL A 134 10.33 -0.54 3.01
C VAL A 134 9.50 -1.71 3.52
N ILE A 135 9.57 -1.92 4.83
CA ILE A 135 8.81 -2.96 5.52
C ILE A 135 8.20 -2.39 6.80
N THR A 136 6.90 -2.61 6.96
CA THR A 136 6.17 -2.27 8.18
C THR A 136 6.27 -3.40 9.21
N ARG A 137 5.96 -3.10 10.48
CA ARG A 137 5.64 -4.18 11.44
C ARG A 137 4.37 -4.91 10.98
N SER A 138 4.11 -6.09 11.55
CA SER A 138 2.84 -6.77 11.28
C SER A 138 1.71 -6.21 12.14
N TYR A 139 0.60 -5.81 11.52
CA TYR A 139 -0.57 -5.23 12.18
C TYR A 139 -1.87 -5.95 11.77
N PRO A 140 -2.88 -6.05 12.66
CA PRO A 140 -4.21 -6.56 12.32
C PRO A 140 -4.96 -5.73 11.27
N CYS A 141 -4.84 -4.40 11.28
CA CYS A 141 -5.45 -3.54 10.24
C CYS A 141 -4.92 -3.85 8.82
N LEU A 142 -3.65 -4.24 8.68
CA LEU A 142 -3.11 -4.73 7.41
C LEU A 142 -3.62 -6.13 7.04
N THR A 143 -4.06 -6.93 8.01
CA THR A 143 -4.71 -8.23 7.76
C THR A 143 -6.11 -8.05 7.20
N GLU A 144 -6.84 -7.00 7.60
CA GLU A 144 -8.12 -6.66 6.98
C GLU A 144 -7.95 -6.30 5.50
N ILE A 145 -6.94 -5.47 5.18
CA ILE A 145 -6.60 -5.15 3.79
C ILE A 145 -6.15 -6.39 3.02
N TYR A 146 -5.38 -7.29 3.65
CA TYR A 146 -4.97 -8.54 3.01
C TYR A 146 -6.18 -9.34 2.50
N ASN A 147 -7.23 -9.44 3.32
CA ASN A 147 -8.44 -10.18 2.94
C ASN A 147 -9.21 -9.51 1.79
N MET A 148 -9.02 -8.21 1.55
CA MET A 148 -9.60 -7.50 0.40
C MET A 148 -8.84 -7.74 -0.90
N PHE A 149 -7.50 -7.81 -0.83
CA PHE A 149 -6.61 -7.88 -2.00
C PHE A 149 -6.12 -9.29 -2.32
N TYR A 150 -6.37 -10.29 -1.48
CA TYR A 150 -5.83 -11.64 -1.65
C TYR A 150 -6.88 -12.73 -1.41
N VAL A 151 -7.01 -13.63 -2.39
CA VAL A 151 -7.78 -14.88 -2.27
C VAL A 151 -6.81 -16.04 -2.52
N ASN A 152 -6.78 -17.01 -1.61
CA ASN A 152 -5.86 -18.14 -1.69
C ASN A 152 -4.37 -17.75 -1.88
N LYS A 153 -3.96 -16.63 -1.26
CA LYS A 153 -2.61 -16.01 -1.37
C LYS A 153 -2.27 -15.45 -2.76
N ILE A 154 -3.23 -15.43 -3.68
CA ILE A 154 -3.11 -14.80 -4.99
C ILE A 154 -3.68 -13.39 -4.87
N LYS A 155 -2.93 -12.40 -5.36
CA LYS A 155 -3.41 -11.01 -5.38
C LYS A 155 -4.53 -10.89 -6.41
N ILE A 156 -5.62 -10.25 -6.04
CA ILE A 156 -6.78 -9.99 -6.89
C ILE A 156 -7.10 -8.49 -6.92
N VAL A 157 -7.88 -8.07 -7.90
CA VAL A 157 -8.54 -6.76 -7.86
C VAL A 157 -9.68 -6.79 -6.82
N PRO A 158 -9.70 -5.89 -5.83
CA PRO A 158 -10.73 -5.89 -4.79
C PRO A 158 -12.10 -5.56 -5.38
N LEU A 159 -13.15 -6.27 -4.95
CA LEU A 159 -14.52 -6.09 -5.47
C LEU A 159 -15.08 -4.69 -5.24
N ASN A 160 -14.65 -4.03 -4.16
CA ASN A 160 -15.03 -2.66 -3.84
C ASN A 160 -14.07 -1.61 -4.43
N LEU A 161 -13.37 -1.95 -5.52
CA LEU A 161 -12.43 -1.02 -6.20
C LEU A 161 -13.09 0.34 -6.49
N TYR A 162 -14.35 0.35 -6.94
CA TYR A 162 -15.10 1.57 -7.24
C TYR A 162 -15.18 2.52 -6.04
N GLU A 163 -15.28 2.01 -4.81
CA GLU A 163 -15.39 2.84 -3.60
C GLU A 163 -14.01 3.40 -3.20
N ILE A 164 -12.98 2.55 -3.25
CA ILE A 164 -11.65 2.88 -2.69
C ILE A 164 -10.74 3.68 -3.63
N ILE A 165 -10.98 3.64 -4.95
CA ILE A 165 -10.10 4.30 -5.92
C ILE A 165 -10.41 5.80 -6.02
N ASP A 166 -9.43 6.66 -5.80
CA ASP A 166 -9.51 8.11 -6.03
C ASP A 166 -8.31 8.58 -6.88
N TYR A 167 -8.13 9.90 -7.01
CA TYR A 167 -6.99 10.44 -7.76
C TYR A 167 -5.64 10.17 -7.09
N GLU A 168 -5.59 10.06 -5.75
CA GLU A 168 -4.36 9.71 -5.02
C GLU A 168 -4.00 8.24 -5.28
N PHE A 169 -4.96 7.31 -5.14
CA PHE A 169 -4.80 5.90 -5.50
C PHE A 169 -4.25 5.77 -6.92
N LEU A 170 -4.91 6.42 -7.89
CA LEU A 170 -4.54 6.32 -9.30
C LEU A 170 -3.15 6.91 -9.56
N ALA A 171 -2.79 7.99 -8.85
CA ALA A 171 -1.46 8.58 -8.93
C ALA A 171 -0.37 7.60 -8.46
N PHE A 172 -0.55 6.95 -7.31
CA PHE A 172 0.42 5.96 -6.82
C PHE A 172 0.51 4.74 -7.72
N TRP A 173 -0.62 4.27 -8.27
CA TRP A 173 -0.62 3.19 -9.25
C TRP A 173 0.18 3.56 -10.50
N ILE A 174 -0.05 4.76 -11.06
CA ILE A 174 0.71 5.26 -12.22
C ILE A 174 2.20 5.43 -11.89
N MET A 175 2.54 5.97 -10.72
CA MET A 175 3.94 6.16 -10.32
C MET A 175 4.71 4.83 -10.29
N VAL A 176 4.06 3.73 -9.93
CA VAL A 176 4.65 2.40 -9.93
C VAL A 176 4.58 1.75 -11.31
N ASP A 177 3.38 1.45 -11.79
CA ASP A 177 3.13 0.60 -12.98
C ASP A 177 2.75 1.37 -14.24
N GLY A 178 2.81 2.70 -14.21
CA GLY A 178 2.61 3.52 -15.41
C GLY A 178 3.82 3.48 -16.34
N SER A 179 3.59 3.26 -17.63
CA SER A 179 4.61 3.39 -18.69
C SER A 179 4.08 4.23 -19.85
N LYS A 180 4.95 5.04 -20.45
CA LYS A 180 4.57 5.98 -21.52
C LYS A 180 4.04 5.26 -22.76
N ALA A 181 3.01 5.86 -23.37
CA ALA A 181 2.49 5.52 -24.69
C ALA A 181 2.30 6.81 -25.50
N GLY A 182 3.39 7.49 -25.84
CA GLY A 182 3.33 8.87 -26.33
C GLY A 182 2.74 9.81 -25.27
N ASN A 183 1.62 10.47 -25.59
CA ASN A 183 0.85 11.29 -24.64
C ASN A 183 -0.19 10.51 -23.82
N ALA A 184 -0.34 9.22 -24.10
CA ALA A 184 -1.14 8.28 -23.35
C ALA A 184 -0.28 7.50 -22.36
N ILE A 185 -0.91 6.63 -21.57
CA ILE A 185 -0.20 5.78 -20.62
C ILE A 185 -0.73 4.35 -20.66
N TYR A 186 0.17 3.39 -20.45
CA TYR A 186 -0.18 2.02 -20.11
C TYR A 186 -0.05 1.83 -18.60
N LEU A 187 -1.04 1.21 -17.98
CA LEU A 187 -0.90 0.55 -16.69
C LEU A 187 -0.48 -0.90 -16.94
N GLN A 188 0.66 -1.29 -16.35
CA GLN A 188 1.23 -2.62 -16.48
C GLN A 188 0.45 -3.60 -15.59
N THR A 189 -0.64 -4.16 -16.12
CA THR A 189 -1.60 -5.02 -15.41
C THR A 189 -1.46 -6.51 -15.75
N GLN A 190 -0.29 -6.94 -16.20
CA GLN A 190 -0.08 -8.31 -16.69
C GLN A 190 -0.28 -9.41 -15.64
N SER A 191 -0.21 -9.06 -14.35
CA SER A 191 -0.49 -9.98 -13.26
C SER A 191 -1.99 -10.27 -13.08
N PHE A 192 -2.87 -9.48 -13.70
CA PHE A 192 -4.31 -9.63 -13.59
C PHE A 192 -4.91 -10.37 -14.80
N SER A 193 -6.01 -11.07 -14.57
CA SER A 193 -6.78 -11.70 -15.65
C SER A 193 -7.46 -10.65 -16.54
N ILE A 194 -7.87 -11.07 -17.75
CA ILE A 194 -8.66 -10.20 -18.64
C ILE A 194 -9.96 -9.74 -17.97
N LYS A 195 -10.63 -10.63 -17.21
CA LYS A 195 -11.85 -10.28 -16.46
C LYS A 195 -11.60 -9.17 -15.43
N GLU A 196 -10.51 -9.27 -14.70
CA GLU A 196 -10.08 -8.22 -13.76
C GLU A 196 -9.73 -6.91 -14.48
N CYS A 197 -9.05 -6.97 -15.62
CA CYS A 197 -8.74 -5.79 -16.43
C CYS A 197 -10.01 -5.10 -16.95
N VAL A 198 -11.01 -5.87 -17.41
CA VAL A 198 -12.32 -5.34 -17.80
C VAL A 198 -13.00 -4.65 -16.62
N PHE A 199 -13.00 -5.29 -15.44
CA PHE A 199 -13.57 -4.67 -14.23
C PHE A 199 -12.88 -3.35 -13.86
N ILE A 200 -11.53 -3.31 -13.89
CA ILE A 200 -10.77 -2.07 -13.68
C ILE A 200 -11.20 -1.00 -14.68
N ILE A 201 -11.27 -1.33 -15.98
CA ILE A 201 -11.66 -0.37 -17.02
C ILE A 201 -13.06 0.18 -16.77
N SER A 202 -14.03 -0.66 -16.42
CA SER A 202 -15.38 -0.20 -16.07
C SER A 202 -15.35 0.80 -14.92
N VAL A 203 -14.56 0.53 -13.87
CA VAL A 203 -14.40 1.47 -12.75
C VAL A 203 -13.76 2.79 -13.21
N LEU A 204 -12.71 2.73 -14.04
CA LEU A 204 -12.04 3.92 -14.55
C LEU A 204 -12.95 4.79 -15.45
N ILE A 205 -13.78 4.15 -16.27
CA ILE A 205 -14.79 4.82 -17.10
C ILE A 205 -15.83 5.48 -16.20
N HIS A 206 -16.48 4.73 -15.30
CA HIS A 206 -17.59 5.27 -14.52
C HIS A 206 -17.17 6.30 -13.47
N LYS A 207 -16.01 6.14 -12.83
CA LYS A 207 -15.58 7.02 -11.73
C LYS A 207 -14.84 8.27 -12.20
N PHE A 208 -14.04 8.15 -13.26
CA PHE A 208 -13.17 9.24 -13.72
C PHE A 208 -13.51 9.74 -15.12
N ASP A 209 -14.45 9.08 -15.82
CA ASP A 209 -14.78 9.33 -17.22
C ASP A 209 -13.50 9.36 -18.07
N LEU A 210 -12.82 8.20 -18.06
CA LEU A 210 -11.60 7.94 -18.81
C LEU A 210 -11.92 6.97 -19.95
N ASN A 211 -11.51 7.35 -21.16
CA ASN A 211 -11.41 6.41 -22.27
C ASN A 211 -10.20 5.49 -22.06
N CYS A 212 -10.47 4.21 -21.84
CA CYS A 212 -9.52 3.15 -21.58
C CYS A 212 -9.80 1.93 -22.46
N ASN A 213 -8.75 1.20 -22.87
CA ASN A 213 -8.86 -0.04 -23.65
C ASN A 213 -7.90 -1.10 -23.11
N ILE A 214 -8.19 -2.38 -23.37
CA ILE A 214 -7.23 -3.48 -23.15
C ILE A 214 -6.35 -3.60 -24.39
N HIS A 215 -5.05 -3.47 -24.22
CA HIS A 215 -4.06 -3.86 -25.21
C HIS A 215 -3.33 -5.12 -24.73
N MET A 216 -2.59 -5.77 -25.62
CA MET A 216 -1.80 -6.95 -25.29
C MET A 216 -0.31 -6.64 -25.44
N GLN A 217 0.47 -6.93 -24.40
CA GLN A 217 1.93 -6.87 -24.44
C GLN A 217 2.48 -8.23 -24.03
N ARG A 218 3.27 -8.87 -24.90
CA ARG A 218 3.80 -10.24 -24.67
C ARG A 218 2.70 -11.25 -24.28
N ASN A 219 1.57 -11.20 -24.98
CA ASN A 219 0.38 -12.01 -24.72
C ASN A 219 -0.24 -11.86 -23.32
N GLN A 220 0.03 -10.75 -22.63
CA GLN A 220 -0.56 -10.41 -21.34
C GLN A 220 -1.34 -9.08 -21.42
N PRO A 221 -2.45 -8.93 -20.69
CA PRO A 221 -3.29 -7.74 -20.78
C PRO A 221 -2.64 -6.54 -20.10
N VAL A 222 -2.70 -5.39 -20.77
CA VAL A 222 -2.34 -4.08 -20.21
C VAL A 222 -3.47 -3.09 -20.44
N ILE A 223 -3.68 -2.17 -19.51
CA ILE A 223 -4.72 -1.15 -19.65
C ILE A 223 -4.09 0.09 -20.28
N TYR A 224 -4.57 0.45 -21.46
CA TYR A 224 -4.26 1.70 -22.14
C TYR A 224 -5.24 2.78 -21.68
N ILE A 225 -4.73 3.94 -21.25
CA ILE A 225 -5.53 5.14 -20.93
C ILE A 225 -5.19 6.21 -21.96
N SER A 226 -6.20 6.69 -22.69
CA SER A 226 -6.00 7.59 -23.83
C SER A 226 -5.31 8.91 -23.46
N ALA A 227 -4.64 9.54 -24.43
CA ALA A 227 -4.01 10.85 -24.22
C ALA A 227 -5.02 11.94 -23.83
N LYS A 228 -6.25 11.87 -24.37
CA LYS A 228 -7.35 12.78 -24.03
C LYS A 228 -7.73 12.63 -22.55
N SER A 229 -7.85 11.39 -22.08
CA SER A 229 -8.12 11.04 -20.68
C SER A 229 -7.01 11.54 -19.76
N MET A 230 -5.74 11.28 -20.12
CA MET A 230 -4.59 11.74 -19.33
C MET A 230 -4.53 13.26 -19.20
N ARG A 231 -4.76 13.99 -20.29
CA ARG A 231 -4.82 15.46 -20.26
C ARG A 231 -5.93 15.97 -19.33
N LYS A 232 -7.08 15.30 -19.28
CA LYS A 232 -8.22 15.66 -18.42
C LYS A 232 -7.90 15.52 -16.92
N ILE A 233 -7.18 14.46 -16.52
CA ILE A 233 -6.94 14.17 -15.10
C ILE A 233 -5.56 14.60 -14.59
N ARG A 234 -4.63 14.96 -15.47
CA ARG A 234 -3.25 15.32 -15.10
C ARG A 234 -3.17 16.33 -13.95
N GLY A 235 -3.95 17.41 -14.02
CA GLY A 235 -3.97 18.43 -12.95
C GLY A 235 -4.49 17.93 -11.61
N LYS A 236 -5.34 16.90 -11.62
CA LYS A 236 -5.87 16.26 -10.39
C LYS A 236 -4.93 15.20 -9.82
N LEU A 237 -4.09 14.60 -10.66
CA LEU A 237 -3.06 13.64 -10.25
C LEU A 237 -1.83 14.34 -9.68
N LEU A 238 -1.43 15.47 -10.27
CA LEU A 238 -0.17 16.17 -9.98
C LEU A 238 0.10 16.43 -8.48
N PRO A 239 -0.89 16.82 -7.64
CA PRO A 239 -0.68 17.05 -6.21
C PRO A 239 -0.17 15.82 -5.44
N TYR A 240 -0.41 14.61 -5.97
CA TYR A 240 -0.01 13.35 -5.34
C TYR A 240 1.28 12.76 -5.93
N PHE A 241 1.78 13.34 -7.02
CA PHE A 241 3.02 12.89 -7.64
C PHE A 241 4.24 13.49 -6.96
N ILE A 242 5.28 12.67 -6.84
CA ILE A 242 6.59 13.16 -6.43
C ILE A 242 7.38 13.70 -7.63
N PRO A 243 8.26 14.70 -7.43
CA PRO A 243 9.03 15.29 -8.52
C PRO A 243 9.82 14.28 -9.34
N SER A 244 10.43 13.27 -8.71
CA SER A 244 11.20 12.25 -9.43
C SER A 244 10.35 11.33 -10.33
N MET A 245 9.03 11.44 -10.28
CA MET A 245 8.08 10.64 -11.08
C MET A 245 7.25 11.49 -12.06
N TYR A 246 7.46 12.81 -12.14
CA TYR A 246 6.73 13.69 -13.07
C TYR A 246 6.90 13.29 -14.54
N TYR A 247 8.05 12.69 -14.88
CA TYR A 247 8.29 12.17 -16.21
C TYR A 247 7.18 11.23 -16.68
N LYS A 248 6.49 10.49 -15.79
CA LYS A 248 5.38 9.59 -16.15
C LYS A 248 4.09 10.31 -16.60
N LEU A 249 3.92 11.58 -16.21
CA LEU A 249 2.77 12.41 -16.64
C LEU A 249 3.06 13.26 -17.88
N ASN A 250 4.30 13.21 -18.40
CA ASN A 250 4.82 14.14 -19.41
C ASN A 250 4.67 15.60 -18.96
N VAL A 251 5.12 15.88 -17.73
CA VAL A 251 5.24 17.22 -17.12
C VAL A 251 6.68 17.39 -16.65
#